data_AF-A0A0G0Z5N6-F1
#
_entry.id   AF-A0A0G0Z5N6-F1
#
_cell.length_a   1.000
_cell.length_b   1.000
_cell.length_c   1.000
_cell.angle_alpha   90.00
_cell.angle_beta   90.00
_cell.angle_gamma   90.00
#
_symmetry.space_group_name_H-M   'P 1'
#
loop_
_entity.id
_entity.type
_entity.pdbx_description
1 polymer ?
#
loop_
_entity_poly.entity_id
_entity_poly.type
_entity_poly.pdbx_seq_one_letter_code
_entity_poly.pdbx_strand_id
1 'polypeptide(L)'
;MANKPVDQEFLEYLVKSIVDHPDDVKIDRKVDEMGVLLDLKVHQEDMGMLIGRQGSTAKAIRTLLRIIGARHNARVNLKIEEPEGSTRPQRERTRDMDEVVEDLKQL
;
A
#
# COMPACT_ATOMS: atom_id res chain seq x y z
N MET A 1 -16.51 -18.88 11.59
CA MET A 1 -15.40 -18.08 11.04
C MET A 1 -16.01 -16.81 10.48
N ALA A 2 -15.54 -15.63 10.89
CA ALA A 2 -16.04 -14.38 10.31
C ALA A 2 -15.73 -14.39 8.81
N ASN A 3 -16.74 -14.13 7.98
CA ASN A 3 -16.56 -14.10 6.53
C ASN A 3 -15.74 -12.85 6.19
N LYS A 4 -14.51 -13.02 5.69
CA LYS A 4 -13.66 -11.89 5.31
C LYS A 4 -14.30 -11.17 4.12
N PRO A 5 -14.28 -9.82 4.09
CA PRO A 5 -14.71 -9.07 2.92
C PRO A 5 -13.89 -9.45 1.67
N VAL A 6 -14.53 -9.43 0.49
CA VAL A 6 -13.95 -9.86 -0.79
C VAL A 6 -12.66 -9.12 -1.14
N ASP A 7 -12.58 -7.82 -0.81
CA ASP A 7 -11.40 -6.98 -1.04
C ASP A 7 -10.20 -7.45 -0.21
N GLN A 8 -10.42 -7.79 1.06
CA GLN A 8 -9.41 -8.32 1.97
C GLN A 8 -8.96 -9.72 1.57
N GLU A 9 -9.90 -10.61 1.26
CA GLU A 9 -9.59 -11.99 0.83
C GLU A 9 -8.77 -11.99 -0.48
N PHE A 10 -9.16 -11.16 -1.44
CA PHE A 10 -8.42 -11.01 -2.69
C PHE A 10 -7.00 -10.50 -2.47
N LEU A 11 -6.83 -9.48 -1.63
CA LEU A 11 -5.50 -8.95 -1.32
C LEU A 11 -4.63 -10.00 -0.62
N GLU A 12 -5.20 -10.72 0.35
CA GLU A 12 -4.49 -11.76 1.09
C GLU A 12 -4.00 -12.87 0.16
N TYR A 13 -4.90 -13.39 -0.68
CA TYR A 13 -4.55 -14.42 -1.66
C TYR A 13 -3.44 -13.95 -2.60
N LEU A 14 -3.57 -12.75 -3.15
CA LEU A 14 -2.61 -12.21 -4.10
C LEU A 14 -1.23 -12.02 -3.46
N VAL A 15 -1.18 -11.38 -2.27
CA VAL A 15 0.08 -11.10 -1.58
C VAL A 15 0.76 -12.39 -1.14
N LYS A 16 0.03 -13.32 -0.51
CA LYS A 16 0.58 -14.61 -0.09
C LYS A 16 1.11 -15.47 -1.25
N SER A 17 0.59 -15.26 -2.45
CA SER A 17 1.08 -15.94 -3.67
C SER A 17 2.33 -15.31 -4.27
N ILE A 18 2.70 -14.10 -3.83
CA ILE A 18 3.86 -13.36 -4.34
C ILE A 18 5.05 -13.49 -3.39
N VAL A 19 4.83 -13.46 -2.08
CA VAL A 19 5.88 -13.34 -1.06
C VAL A 19 6.52 -14.66 -0.64
N ASP A 20 7.74 -14.59 -0.10
CA ASP A 20 8.44 -15.75 0.44
C ASP A 20 8.01 -16.05 1.89
N HIS A 21 7.50 -15.05 2.63
CA HIS A 21 7.02 -15.19 4.01
C HIS A 21 5.49 -14.99 4.10
N PRO A 22 4.66 -15.94 3.61
CA PRO A 22 3.21 -15.78 3.56
C PRO A 22 2.55 -15.69 4.95
N ASP A 23 3.17 -16.26 5.98
CA ASP A 23 2.65 -16.24 7.36
C ASP A 23 2.77 -14.86 8.02
N ASP A 24 3.66 -14.00 7.51
CA ASP A 24 3.85 -12.63 7.99
C ASP A 24 2.93 -11.61 7.31
N VAL A 25 2.10 -12.06 6.35
CA VAL A 25 1.12 -11.23 5.66
C VAL A 25 -0.04 -10.94 6.60
N LYS A 26 -0.14 -9.69 7.06
CA LYS A 26 -1.23 -9.20 7.90
C LYS A 26 -1.93 -8.03 7.20
N ILE A 27 -3.25 -8.11 7.14
CA ILE A 27 -4.09 -7.08 6.52
C ILE A 27 -5.10 -6.60 7.55
N ASP A 28 -5.03 -5.32 7.87
CA ASP A 28 -6.05 -4.63 8.67
C ASP A 28 -6.99 -3.84 7.76
N ARG A 29 -8.29 -3.92 8.03
CA ARG A 29 -9.34 -3.33 7.19
C ARG A 29 -10.12 -2.31 8.00
N LYS A 30 -9.97 -1.03 7.65
CA LYS A 30 -10.68 0.08 8.25
C LYS A 30 -11.73 0.63 7.29
N VAL A 31 -12.90 0.97 7.82
CA VAL A 31 -13.99 1.57 7.06
C VAL A 31 -14.33 2.91 7.69
N ASP A 32 -14.38 3.94 6.87
CA ASP A 32 -14.77 5.29 7.25
C ASP A 32 -15.66 5.94 6.17
N GLU A 33 -15.93 7.24 6.31
CA GLU A 33 -16.74 8.01 5.37
C GLU A 33 -16.10 8.13 3.97
N MET A 34 -14.78 8.02 3.87
CA MET A 34 -14.02 8.13 2.61
C MET A 34 -13.88 6.78 1.88
N GLY A 35 -14.18 5.67 2.55
CA GLY A 35 -14.26 4.33 1.98
C GLY A 35 -13.58 3.28 2.83
N VAL A 36 -12.76 2.45 2.19
CA VAL A 36 -12.07 1.31 2.80
C VAL A 36 -10.56 1.54 2.69
N LEU A 37 -9.87 1.44 3.82
CA LEU A 37 -8.41 1.39 3.89
C LEU A 37 -7.96 -0.02 4.25
N LEU A 38 -7.15 -0.61 3.38
CA LEU A 38 -6.43 -1.85 3.64
C LEU A 38 -4.99 -1.51 4.02
N ASP A 39 -4.62 -1.76 5.27
CA ASP A 39 -3.26 -1.61 5.78
C ASP A 39 -2.55 -2.98 5.69
N LEU A 40 -1.58 -3.10 4.78
CA LEU A 40 -0.80 -4.31 4.55
C LEU A 40 0.53 -4.24 5.29
N LYS A 41 0.79 -5.24 6.13
CA LYS A 41 2.08 -5.51 6.76
C LYS A 41 2.64 -6.83 6.23
N VAL A 42 3.94 -6.85 5.97
CA VAL A 42 4.67 -8.01 5.46
C VAL A 42 6.06 -8.10 6.08
N HIS A 43 6.74 -9.21 5.87
CA HIS A 43 8.15 -9.37 6.23
C HIS A 43 9.03 -8.38 5.45
N GLN A 44 10.15 -7.98 6.05
CA GLN A 44 11.05 -6.97 5.47
C GLN A 44 11.63 -7.40 4.12
N GLU A 45 11.95 -8.68 3.96
CA GLU A 45 12.56 -9.22 2.74
C GLU A 45 11.58 -9.19 1.55
N ASP A 46 10.28 -9.26 1.81
CA ASP A 46 9.24 -9.28 0.78
C ASP A 46 8.87 -7.90 0.24
N MET A 47 9.25 -6.84 0.96
CA MET A 47 8.97 -5.45 0.57
C MET A 47 9.56 -5.09 -0.79
N GLY A 48 10.69 -5.69 -1.17
CA GLY A 48 11.30 -5.56 -2.48
C GLY A 48 10.32 -5.88 -3.60
N MET A 49 9.74 -7.06 -3.51
CA MET A 49 8.90 -7.68 -4.51
C MET A 49 7.50 -7.05 -4.58
N LEU A 50 6.91 -6.71 -3.44
CA LEU A 50 5.57 -6.09 -3.40
C LEU A 50 5.54 -4.65 -3.89
N ILE A 51 6.59 -3.87 -3.62
CA ILE A 51 6.70 -2.55 -4.23
C ILE A 51 6.99 -2.70 -5.73
N GLY A 52 7.92 -3.58 -6.09
CA GLY A 52 8.36 -3.78 -7.46
C GLY A 52 9.15 -2.58 -8.01
N ARG A 53 9.68 -2.72 -9.22
CA ARG A 53 10.49 -1.67 -9.86
C ARG A 53 9.64 -0.40 -10.05
N GLN A 54 10.10 0.72 -9.49
CA GLN A 54 9.40 2.00 -9.51
C GLN A 54 7.97 1.94 -8.92
N GLY A 55 7.65 0.97 -8.07
CA GLY A 55 6.31 0.82 -7.50
C GLY A 55 5.30 0.12 -8.43
N SER A 56 5.76 -0.52 -9.52
CA SER A 56 4.88 -1.13 -10.54
C SER A 56 3.93 -2.17 -9.96
N THR A 57 4.44 -3.10 -9.13
CA THR A 57 3.65 -4.16 -8.50
C THR A 57 2.58 -3.56 -7.58
N ALA A 58 2.98 -2.68 -6.66
CA ALA A 58 2.04 -2.02 -5.76
C ALA A 58 0.99 -1.18 -6.51
N LYS A 59 1.34 -0.57 -7.65
CA LYS A 59 0.40 0.17 -8.51
C LYS A 59 -0.60 -0.77 -9.19
N ALA A 60 -0.16 -1.94 -9.65
CA ALA A 60 -1.04 -2.96 -10.23
C ALA A 60 -2.04 -3.48 -9.20
N ILE A 61 -1.57 -3.85 -8.00
CA ILE A 61 -2.41 -4.31 -6.89
C ILE A 61 -3.47 -3.24 -6.55
N ARG A 62 -3.08 -1.97 -6.41
CA ARG A 62 -4.02 -0.86 -6.18
C ARG A 62 -5.07 -0.73 -7.26
N THR A 63 -4.69 -0.92 -8.53
CA THR A 63 -5.63 -0.86 -9.65
C THR A 63 -6.68 -1.97 -9.56
N LEU A 64 -6.26 -3.20 -9.25
CA LEU A 64 -7.17 -4.33 -9.07
C LEU A 64 -8.14 -4.11 -7.89
N LEU A 65 -7.64 -3.60 -6.76
CA LEU A 65 -8.47 -3.27 -5.60
C LEU A 65 -9.50 -2.18 -5.91
N ARG A 66 -9.13 -1.17 -6.69
CA ARG A 66 -10.08 -0.13 -7.15
C ARG A 66 -11.20 -0.72 -8.00
N ILE A 67 -10.90 -1.67 -8.88
CA ILE A 67 -11.90 -2.35 -9.72
C ILE A 67 -12.85 -3.18 -8.85
N ILE A 68 -12.31 -3.94 -7.88
CA ILE A 68 -13.12 -4.72 -6.94
C ILE A 68 -14.02 -3.79 -6.13
N GLY A 69 -13.45 -2.74 -5.52
CA GLY A 69 -14.19 -1.75 -4.76
C GLY A 69 -15.33 -1.10 -5.57
N ALA A 70 -15.05 -0.70 -6.81
CA ALA A 70 -16.05 -0.07 -7.68
C ALA A 70 -17.28 -0.98 -7.93
N ARG A 71 -17.08 -2.30 -8.06
CA ARG A 71 -18.22 -3.25 -8.19
C ARG A 71 -19.08 -3.35 -6.93
N HIS A 72 -18.54 -2.95 -5.79
CA HIS A 72 -19.23 -2.97 -4.49
C HIS A 72 -19.56 -1.55 -3.97
N ASN A 73 -19.53 -0.53 -4.84
CA ASN A 73 -19.74 0.89 -4.48
C ASN A 73 -18.84 1.38 -3.33
N ALA A 74 -17.64 0.82 -3.21
CA ALA A 74 -16.68 1.14 -2.17
C ALA A 74 -15.37 1.69 -2.77
N ARG A 75 -14.85 2.77 -2.20
CA ARG A 75 -13.52 3.27 -2.55
C ARG A 75 -12.46 2.54 -1.73
N VAL A 76 -11.74 1.61 -2.34
CA VAL A 76 -10.72 0.81 -1.65
C VAL A 76 -9.33 1.41 -1.90
N ASN A 77 -8.61 1.72 -0.82
CA ASN A 77 -7.22 2.18 -0.83
C ASN A 77 -6.31 1.15 -0.16
N LEU A 78 -5.06 1.08 -0.63
CA LEU A 78 -4.02 0.20 -0.06
C LEU A 78 -2.84 1.03 0.44
N LYS A 79 -2.56 0.90 1.73
CA LYS A 79 -1.33 1.34 2.37
C LYS A 79 -0.46 0.10 2.63
N ILE A 80 0.80 0.17 2.22
CA ILE A 80 1.79 -0.87 2.52
C ILE A 80 2.68 -0.27 3.60
N GLU A 81 2.67 -0.86 4.79
CA GLU A 81 3.46 -0.37 5.91
C GLU A 81 4.91 -0.85 5.76
N GLU A 82 5.85 0.09 5.91
CA GLU A 82 7.25 -0.25 5.93
C GLU A 82 7.59 -0.94 7.26
N PRO A 83 8.15 -2.15 7.24
CA PRO A 83 8.56 -2.85 8.46
C PRO A 83 9.75 -2.14 9.10
N GLU A 84 9.84 -2.24 10.43
CA GLU A 84 10.96 -1.69 11.20
C GLU A 84 12.29 -2.25 10.67
N GLY A 85 13.29 -1.38 10.48
CA GLY A 85 14.61 -1.77 9.94
C GLY A 85 14.73 -1.71 8.42
N SER A 86 13.70 -1.27 7.67
CA SER A 86 13.80 -1.12 6.22
C SER A 86 14.88 -0.11 5.82
N THR A 87 15.93 -0.58 5.14
CA THR A 87 17.07 0.22 4.65
C THR A 87 16.76 1.04 3.41
N ARG A 88 15.49 1.11 2.98
CA ARG A 88 15.13 1.96 1.84
C ARG A 88 15.42 3.40 2.24
N PRO A 89 16.27 4.14 1.51
CA PRO A 89 16.34 5.58 1.72
C PRO A 89 14.92 6.08 1.53
N GLN A 90 14.37 6.69 2.59
CA GLN A 90 13.14 7.45 2.50
C GLN A 90 13.33 8.32 1.27
N ARG A 91 12.57 8.06 0.18
CA ARG A 91 12.58 8.96 -0.97
C ARG A 91 12.32 10.32 -0.35
N GLU A 92 13.32 11.21 -0.39
CA GLU A 92 13.14 12.60 -0.07
C GLU A 92 11.84 12.98 -0.74
N ARG A 93 10.84 13.31 0.07
CA ARG A 93 9.64 13.95 -0.41
C ARG A 93 10.16 15.05 -1.31
N THR A 94 9.75 15.00 -2.57
CA THR A 94 10.07 16.02 -3.57
C THR A 94 9.96 17.34 -2.83
N ARG A 95 11.07 18.08 -2.67
CA ARG A 95 11.16 19.33 -1.87
C ARG A 95 9.79 19.99 -1.85
N ASP A 96 9.19 20.09 -0.66
CA ASP A 96 7.85 20.65 -0.53
C ASP A 96 7.86 21.99 -1.28
N MET A 97 6.87 22.25 -2.13
CA MET A 97 6.87 23.44 -2.99
C MET A 97 7.04 24.73 -2.17
N ASP A 98 6.71 24.68 -0.88
CA ASP A 98 6.95 25.72 0.11
C ASP A 98 8.45 26.07 0.27
N GLU A 99 9.36 25.08 0.33
CA GLU A 99 10.82 25.33 0.41
C GLU A 99 11.35 26.00 -0.86
N VAL A 100 10.88 25.59 -2.04
CA VAL A 100 11.31 26.16 -3.33
C VAL A 100 10.83 27.60 -3.49
N VAL A 101 9.65 27.92 -2.95
CA VAL A 101 9.08 29.27 -2.95
C VAL A 101 9.80 30.19 -1.97
N GLU A 102 10.34 29.67 -0.86
CA GLU A 102 11.16 30.45 0.07
C GLU A 102 12.52 30.83 -0.51
N ASP A 103 13.21 29.92 -1.19
CA ASP A 103 14.49 30.21 -1.86
C ASP A 103 14.36 31.28 -2.96
N LEU A 104 13.25 31.27 -3.71
CA LEU A 104 12.97 32.26 -4.76
C LEU A 104 12.67 33.67 -4.21
N LYS A 105 12.23 33.78 -2.95
CA LYS A 105 11.98 35.07 -2.29
C LYS A 105 13.25 35.70 -1.72
N GLN A 106 14.35 34.95 -1.66
CA GLN A 106 15.65 35.41 -1.15
C GLN A 106 16.61 35.85 -2.26
N LEU A 107 16.19 35.80 -3.53
CA LEU A 107 16.85 36.39 -4.70
C LEU A 107 16.22 37.75 -5.05
#